data_AF-A0A3C0TUA6-F1
#
_entry.id   AF-A0A3C0TUA6-F1
#
_cell.length_a   1.000
_cell.length_b   1.000
_cell.length_c   1.000
_cell.angle_alpha   90.00
_cell.angle_beta   90.00
_cell.angle_gamma   90.00
#
_symmetry.space_group_name_H-M   'P 1'
#
loop_
_entity.id
_entity.type
_entity.pdbx_description
1 polymer ?
#
loop_
_entity_poly.entity_id
_entity_poly.type
_entity_poly.pdbx_seq_one_letter_code
_entity_poly.pdbx_strand_id
1 'polypeptide(L)' 'DDKGFYHCFSTGKHGDAITFIMETENLGFAEAVTKLAGELGMT' A
#
# COMPACT_ATOMS: atom_id res chain seq x y z
N ASP A 1 19.83 -0.54 0.73
CA ASP A 1 18.65 -1.14 0.08
C ASP A 1 17.41 -0.95 0.95
N ASP A 2 16.88 0.27 0.96
CA ASP A 2 15.60 0.57 1.58
C ASP A 2 14.50 0.04 0.67
N LYS A 3 14.15 -1.23 0.89
CA LYS A 3 13.14 -1.93 0.10
C LYS A 3 11.80 -1.23 0.35
N GLY A 4 11.30 -0.47 -0.62
CA GLY A 4 9.95 0.10 -0.64
C GLY A 4 8.83 -0.93 -0.78
N PHE A 5 9.00 -2.10 -0.16
CA PHE A 5 8.15 -3.27 -0.29
C PHE A 5 7.78 -3.84 1.08
N TYR A 6 6.56 -4.33 1.22
CA TYR A 6 6.13 -5.07 2.40
C TYR A 6 6.30 -6.58 2.17
N HIS A 7 6.46 -7.31 3.27
CA HIS A 7 6.42 -8.77 3.30
C HIS A 7 5.58 -9.23 4.50
N CYS A 8 4.56 -10.05 4.25
CA CYS A 8 3.72 -10.63 5.28
C CYS A 8 4.31 -11.95 5.75
N PHE A 9 4.88 -11.99 6.96
CA PHE A 9 5.51 -13.19 7.52
C PHE A 9 4.53 -14.33 7.85
N SER A 10 3.23 -14.06 7.89
CA SER A 10 2.20 -15.08 8.17
C SER A 10 1.68 -15.76 6.91
N THR A 11 1.59 -15.03 5.79
CA THR A 11 1.00 -15.53 4.53
C THR A 11 2.01 -15.65 3.39
N GLY A 12 3.22 -15.09 3.56
CA GLY A 12 4.25 -15.01 2.52
C GLY A 12 4.00 -13.95 1.45
N LYS A 13 2.88 -13.21 1.53
CA LYS A 13 2.56 -12.14 0.57
C LYS A 13 3.64 -11.07 0.56
N HIS A 14 3.91 -10.51 -0.62
CA HIS A 14 4.81 -9.38 -0.79
C HIS A 14 4.22 -8.40 -1.81
N GLY A 15 4.58 -7.13 -1.69
CA GLY A 15 4.12 -6.10 -2.61
C GLY A 15 4.67 -4.74 -2.22
N ASP A 16 4.18 -3.68 -2.86
CA ASP A 16 4.52 -2.29 -2.51
C ASP A 16 3.52 -1.68 -1.51
N ALA A 17 3.76 -0.43 -1.12
CA ALA A 17 2.89 0.31 -0.20
C ALA A 17 1.43 0.42 -0.71
N ILE A 18 1.23 0.54 -2.02
CA ILE A 18 -0.11 0.65 -2.61
C ILE A 18 -0.84 -0.68 -2.49
N THR A 19 -0.15 -1.78 -2.84
CA THR A 19 -0.68 -3.15 -2.73
C THR A 19 -1.06 -3.46 -1.29
N PHE A 20 -0.24 -3.04 -0.32
CA PHE A 20 -0.55 -3.22 1.09
C PHE A 20 -1.89 -2.56 1.46
N ILE A 21 -2.06 -1.26 1.15
CA ILE A 21 -3.28 -0.50 1.46
C ILE A 21 -4.49 -1.10 0.75
N MET A 22 -4.35 -1.49 -0.52
CA MET A 22 -5.42 -2.14 -1.27
C MET A 22 -5.90 -3.43 -0.59
N GLU A 23 -4.97 -4.28 -0.13
CA GLU A 23 -5.32 -5.54 0.52
C GLU A 23 -5.87 -5.37 1.94
N THR A 24 -5.33 -4.44 2.74
CA THR A 24 -5.76 -4.23 4.12
C THR A 24 -7.07 -3.48 4.24
N GLU A 25 -7.35 -2.59 3.30
CA GLU A 25 -8.55 -1.74 3.31
C GLU A 25 -9.58 -2.12 2.25
N ASN A 26 -9.31 -3.15 1.44
CA ASN A 26 -10.17 -3.63 0.35
C ASN A 26 -10.54 -2.50 -0.63
N LEU A 27 -9.52 -1.74 -1.04
CA LEU A 27 -9.66 -0.59 -1.94
C LEU A 27 -9.20 -0.92 -3.36
N GLY A 28 -9.79 -0.24 -4.34
CA GLY A 28 -9.26 -0.21 -5.70
C GLY A 28 -7.98 0.63 -5.80
N PHE A 29 -7.23 0.47 -6.90
CA PHE A 29 -5.96 1.18 -7.10
C PHE A 29 -6.08 2.71 -6.99
N ALA A 30 -7.08 3.31 -7.66
CA ALA A 30 -7.27 4.76 -7.63
C ALA A 30 -7.63 5.30 -6.24
N GLU A 31 -8.43 4.54 -5.48
CA GLU A 31 -8.80 4.88 -4.11
C GLU A 31 -7.59 4.79 -3.18
N ALA A 32 -6.79 3.73 -3.29
CA ALA A 32 -5.57 3.55 -2.53
C ALA A 32 -4.54 4.67 -2.81
N VAL A 33 -4.37 5.07 -4.08
CA VAL A 33 -3.48 6.19 -4.45
C VAL A 33 -4.00 7.52 -3.89
N THR A 34 -5.30 7.78 -4.01
CA THR A 34 -5.90 9.04 -3.51
C THR A 34 -5.76 9.15 -2.00
N LYS A 35 -5.98 8.03 -1.28
CA LYS A 35 -5.79 7.97 0.16
C LYS A 35 -4.33 8.25 0.54
N LEU A 36 -3.38 7.57 -0.11
CA LEU A 36 -1.95 7.75 0.15
C LEU A 36 -1.50 9.19 -0.14
N ALA A 37 -1.99 9.79 -1.23
CA ALA A 37 -1.72 11.19 -1.56
C ALA A 37 -2.27 12.15 -0.48
N GLY A 38 -3.48 11.89 0.02
CA GLY A 38 -4.08 12.66 1.12
C GLY A 38 -3.29 12.57 2.43
N GLU A 39 -2.79 11.38 2.79
CA GLU A 39 -1.96 11.18 3.99
C GLU A 39 -0.60 11.89 3.90
N LEU A 40 -0.04 11.99 2.69
CA LEU A 40 1.24 12.66 2.42
C LEU A 40 1.10 14.17 2.20
N GLY A 41 -0.12 14.72 2.27
CA GLY A 41 -0.38 16.15 2.01
C GLY A 41 -0.14 16.53 0.55
N MET A 42 -0.18 15.57 -0.37
CA MET A 42 -0.09 15.78 -1.81
C MET A 42 -1.50 16.10 -2.33
N THR A 43 -1.88 17.37 -2.23
CA THR A 43 -3.13 17.93 -2.78
C THR A 43 -2.94 18.46 -4.20
#